data_AF-A0A512UNZ3-F1
#
_entry.id   AF-A0A512UNZ3-F1
#
_cell.length_a   1.000
_cell.length_b   1.000
_cell.length_c   1.000
_cell.angle_alpha   90.00
_cell.angle_beta   90.00
_cell.angle_gamma   90.00
#
_symmetry.space_group_name_H-M   'P 1'
#
loop_
_entity.id
_entity.type
_entity.pdbx_description
1 polymer ?
#
loop_
_entity_poly.entity_id
_entity_poly.type
_entity_poly.pdbx_seq_one_letter_code
_entity_poly.pdbx_strand_id
1 'polypeptide(L)'
;MKIGSLVVSASFWFLFSASPSIGKGIQPRVNIPLNISKATTEALLKYGSIKDHGTSETYAHGIEYKRGYDHEHVYDQHTRRVEGEIEGHTFRNILYGFVERLKAFVSETDFDYRDFESHIEHFREVISDLDFLAETEINYEGSASQLAFARHMFQFMVDSTERLKRYNRSDIPGADLLYNMIDLNVQVLTLQNSYGDLDIRTDMQTEKLHLLYRNLYAWREEFRKIPKVPRGMQALFVSQGSLAKSTIERLLAQISFR
;
A
#
# COMPACT_ATOMS: atom_id res chain seq x y z
N MET A 1 -21.45 5.43 41.08
CA MET A 1 -20.26 4.85 40.43
C MET A 1 -20.65 4.36 39.04
N LYS A 2 -20.06 4.90 37.97
CA LYS A 2 -20.27 4.40 36.59
C LYS A 2 -18.97 3.75 36.12
N ILE A 3 -19.05 2.50 35.65
CA ILE A 3 -17.94 1.84 34.97
C ILE A 3 -18.23 1.95 33.47
N GLY A 4 -17.33 2.60 32.73
CA GLY A 4 -17.46 2.77 31.29
C GLY A 4 -17.01 1.52 30.54
N SER A 5 -17.85 1.02 29.64
CA SER A 5 -17.46 -0.01 28.68
C SER A 5 -16.80 0.65 27.47
N LEU A 6 -15.54 0.28 27.17
CA LEU A 6 -14.93 0.57 25.88
C LEU A 6 -15.40 -0.49 24.87
N VAL A 7 -16.21 -0.08 23.90
CA VAL A 7 -16.53 -0.91 22.73
C VAL A 7 -15.62 -0.43 21.59
N VAL A 8 -14.60 -1.21 21.27
CA VAL A 8 -13.81 -1.01 20.05
C VAL A 8 -14.60 -1.58 18.87
N SER A 9 -14.87 -0.74 17.87
CA SER A 9 -15.66 -1.11 16.69
C SER A 9 -14.84 -1.99 15.73
N ALA A 10 -15.01 -3.30 15.83
CA ALA A 10 -14.46 -4.26 14.87
C ALA A 10 -15.42 -4.42 13.68
N SER A 11 -15.18 -3.66 12.61
CA SER A 11 -16.00 -3.70 11.39
C SER A 11 -15.35 -4.49 10.25
N PHE A 12 -15.93 -5.67 10.01
CA PHE A 12 -16.32 -6.09 8.66
C PHE A 12 -15.24 -6.47 7.61
N TRP A 13 -14.29 -7.35 7.95
CA TRP A 13 -13.51 -8.11 6.96
C TRP A 13 -13.32 -9.58 7.35
N PHE A 14 -14.29 -10.44 6.99
CA PHE A 14 -14.11 -11.89 6.91
C PHE A 14 -15.22 -12.51 6.04
N LEU A 15 -14.91 -12.92 4.81
CA LEU A 15 -15.74 -13.83 4.01
C LEU A 15 -14.97 -14.43 2.82
N PHE A 16 -14.03 -15.33 3.10
CA PHE A 16 -13.85 -16.58 2.32
C PHE A 16 -13.19 -17.65 3.20
N SER A 17 -13.36 -18.91 2.83
CA SER A 17 -13.42 -20.05 3.76
C SER A 17 -12.14 -20.84 3.99
N ALA A 18 -11.89 -21.21 5.25
CA ALA A 18 -11.60 -22.61 5.63
C ALA A 18 -11.88 -22.83 7.12
N SER A 19 -12.40 -24.01 7.49
CA SER A 19 -12.68 -24.41 8.88
C SER A 19 -11.81 -25.62 9.26
N PRO A 20 -11.19 -25.63 10.45
CA PRO A 20 -10.80 -26.86 11.11
C PRO A 20 -11.44 -27.03 12.50
N SER A 21 -11.70 -28.29 12.84
CA SER A 21 -12.31 -28.73 14.09
C SER A 21 -11.41 -28.55 15.32
N ILE A 22 -12.04 -28.32 16.48
CA ILE A 22 -11.36 -28.17 17.77
C ILE A 22 -10.79 -29.52 18.23
N GLY A 23 -9.46 -29.64 18.26
CA GLY A 23 -8.72 -30.68 18.97
C GLY A 23 -7.87 -30.09 20.09
N LYS A 24 -8.14 -30.44 21.35
CA LYS A 24 -7.29 -30.02 22.48
C LYS A 24 -6.04 -30.88 22.51
N GLY A 25 -4.88 -30.28 22.26
CA GLY A 25 -3.58 -30.95 22.23
C GLY A 25 -2.46 -30.09 22.84
N ILE A 26 -1.66 -30.74 23.70
CA ILE A 26 -0.49 -30.23 24.43
C ILE A 26 0.44 -29.39 23.53
N GLN A 27 0.85 -28.22 24.01
CA GLN A 27 1.88 -27.37 23.38
C GLN A 27 3.29 -27.89 23.70
N PRO A 28 4.08 -28.38 22.73
CA PRO A 28 5.51 -28.61 22.93
C PRO A 28 6.27 -27.28 22.81
N ARG A 29 7.27 -27.06 23.66
CA ARG A 29 8.26 -25.98 23.43
C ARG A 29 9.13 -26.36 22.24
N VAL A 30 8.77 -25.89 21.05
CA VAL A 30 9.63 -25.97 19.87
C VAL A 30 10.71 -24.89 19.97
N ASN A 31 11.95 -25.29 20.23
CA ASN A 31 13.11 -24.42 20.03
C ASN A 31 13.34 -24.29 18.51
N ILE A 32 12.76 -23.27 17.90
CA ILE A 32 13.09 -22.89 16.52
C ILE A 32 14.47 -22.22 16.54
N PRO A 33 15.47 -22.72 15.80
CA PRO A 33 16.77 -22.06 15.71
C PRO A 33 16.61 -20.73 14.97
N LEU A 34 16.89 -19.63 15.68
CA LEU A 34 16.65 -18.27 15.24
C LEU A 34 17.68 -17.84 14.18
N ASN A 35 17.46 -18.19 12.90
CA ASN A 35 18.30 -17.79 11.78
C ASN A 35 17.69 -16.64 10.96
N ILE A 36 17.13 -15.65 11.67
CA ILE A 36 16.44 -14.47 11.09
C ILE A 36 17.38 -13.68 10.18
N SER A 37 18.63 -13.47 10.61
CA SER A 37 19.67 -12.75 9.86
C SER A 37 19.77 -13.16 8.39
N LYS A 38 19.75 -14.48 8.10
CA LYS A 38 19.85 -14.94 6.71
C LYS A 38 18.59 -14.60 5.88
N ALA A 39 17.40 -14.80 6.43
CA ALA A 39 16.14 -14.48 5.74
C ALA A 39 15.99 -12.98 5.50
N THR A 40 16.31 -12.14 6.49
CA THR A 40 16.34 -10.68 6.37
C THR A 40 17.34 -10.24 5.30
N THR A 41 18.53 -10.85 5.24
CA THR A 41 19.57 -10.54 4.23
C THR A 41 19.13 -10.97 2.83
N GLU A 42 18.50 -12.14 2.67
CA GLU A 42 17.99 -12.60 1.37
C GLU A 42 16.80 -11.73 0.89
N ALA A 43 15.91 -11.31 1.78
CA ALA A 43 14.86 -10.34 1.46
C ALA A 43 15.44 -8.96 1.07
N LEU A 44 16.44 -8.47 1.79
CA LEU A 44 17.18 -7.25 1.45
C LEU A 44 17.84 -7.33 0.07
N LEU A 45 18.42 -8.47 -0.30
CA LEU A 45 19.00 -8.68 -1.62
C LEU A 45 17.92 -8.77 -2.71
N LYS A 46 16.81 -9.48 -2.43
CA LYS A 46 15.66 -9.65 -3.35
C LYS A 46 14.97 -8.31 -3.65
N TYR A 47 14.82 -7.44 -2.65
CA TYR A 47 14.04 -6.20 -2.75
C TYR A 47 14.87 -4.91 -2.86
N GLY A 48 16.13 -4.92 -2.41
CA GLY A 48 17.06 -3.78 -2.49
C GLY A 48 17.90 -3.73 -3.76
N SER A 49 17.91 -4.79 -4.59
CA SER A 49 18.68 -4.84 -5.84
C SER A 49 17.86 -4.60 -7.12
N ILE A 50 16.56 -4.28 -6.99
CA ILE A 50 15.73 -3.84 -8.13
C ILE A 50 16.13 -2.40 -8.48
N LYS A 51 17.19 -2.28 -9.28
CA LYS A 51 17.60 -1.00 -9.88
C LYS A 51 16.47 -0.47 -10.75
N ASP A 52 16.29 0.85 -10.73
CA ASP A 52 15.47 1.55 -11.72
C ASP A 52 15.80 1.05 -13.13
N HIS A 53 14.77 0.66 -13.90
CA HIS A 53 14.87 0.59 -15.36
C HIS A 53 14.84 2.00 -15.98
N GLY A 54 15.66 2.90 -15.43
CA GLY A 54 16.04 4.13 -16.09
C GLY A 54 16.96 3.82 -17.26
N THR A 55 16.58 4.25 -18.45
CA THR A 55 17.44 4.20 -19.65
C THR A 55 18.73 4.96 -19.38
N SER A 56 19.83 4.21 -19.22
CA SER A 56 21.14 4.78 -18.91
C SER A 56 21.76 5.41 -20.16
N GLU A 57 21.81 6.73 -20.21
CA GLU A 57 22.80 7.43 -21.04
C GLU A 57 24.19 7.33 -20.40
N THR A 58 25.19 7.11 -21.25
CA THR A 58 26.57 6.84 -20.85
C THR A 58 27.33 8.11 -20.48
N TYR A 59 27.89 8.14 -19.27
CA TYR A 59 28.99 9.05 -18.92
C TYR A 59 30.26 8.27 -18.61
N ALA A 60 31.32 8.56 -19.36
CA ALA A 60 32.62 7.93 -19.20
C ALA A 60 33.52 8.79 -18.30
N HIS A 61 33.87 8.26 -17.11
CA HIS A 61 35.09 8.66 -16.43
C HIS A 61 35.65 7.48 -15.62
N GLY A 62 36.88 7.08 -15.93
CA GLY A 62 37.59 6.04 -15.20
C GLY A 62 38.24 6.57 -13.92
N ILE A 63 38.06 5.85 -12.82
CA ILE A 63 38.86 5.99 -11.59
C ILE A 63 39.32 4.59 -11.18
N GLU A 64 40.63 4.43 -11.03
CA GLU A 64 41.29 3.16 -10.69
C GLU A 64 41.39 3.02 -9.17
N TYR A 65 40.71 2.03 -8.58
CA TYR A 65 40.78 1.76 -7.13
C TYR A 65 41.78 0.65 -6.79
N LYS A 66 42.84 1.00 -6.07
CA LYS A 66 43.84 0.03 -5.57
C LYS A 66 43.36 -0.68 -4.31
N ARG A 67 43.51 -2.01 -4.30
CA ARG A 67 43.30 -2.89 -3.13
C ARG A 67 44.46 -2.78 -2.14
N GLY A 68 44.16 -3.00 -0.85
CA GLY A 68 45.13 -3.56 0.09
C GLY A 68 45.08 -2.95 1.49
N TYR A 69 44.22 -3.46 2.37
CA TYR A 69 44.39 -3.41 3.82
C TYR A 69 43.79 -4.68 4.44
N ASP A 70 44.65 -5.49 5.08
CA ASP A 70 44.21 -6.61 5.92
C ASP A 70 43.68 -6.06 7.25
N HIS A 71 42.51 -6.54 7.66
CA HIS A 71 41.82 -6.04 8.85
C HIS A 71 41.11 -7.16 9.63
N GLU A 72 41.80 -8.28 9.85
CA GLU A 72 41.35 -9.33 10.77
C GLU A 72 41.66 -8.97 12.24
N HIS A 73 40.74 -9.36 13.14
CA HIS A 73 40.85 -9.34 14.61
C HIS A 73 40.55 -8.07 15.45
N VAL A 74 39.53 -7.25 15.12
CA VAL A 74 38.87 -6.39 16.16
C VAL A 74 37.35 -6.18 15.93
N TYR A 75 36.51 -7.24 15.94
CA TYR A 75 35.06 -7.07 15.65
C TYR A 75 34.04 -7.93 16.43
N ASP A 76 34.40 -8.55 17.58
CA ASP A 76 33.54 -9.58 18.21
C ASP A 76 32.71 -9.14 19.44
N GLN A 77 32.72 -7.85 19.85
CA GLN A 77 31.97 -7.39 21.04
C GLN A 77 31.23 -6.04 20.92
N HIS A 78 31.11 -5.45 19.72
CA HIS A 78 30.26 -4.26 19.49
C HIS A 78 29.10 -4.48 18.51
N THR A 79 29.16 -5.52 17.69
CA THR A 79 28.15 -5.87 16.66
C THR A 79 26.77 -6.15 17.27
N ARG A 80 26.71 -6.94 18.36
CA ARG A 80 25.45 -7.35 19.02
C ARG A 80 24.59 -6.24 19.62
N ARG A 81 25.08 -4.99 19.69
CA ARG A 81 24.29 -3.85 20.17
C ARG A 81 23.89 -2.88 19.06
N VAL A 82 24.39 -3.07 17.85
CA VAL A 82 24.10 -2.26 16.65
C VAL A 82 23.15 -3.00 15.70
N GLU A 83 23.21 -4.34 15.66
CA GLU A 83 22.33 -5.19 14.83
C GLU A 83 20.83 -4.93 15.10
N GLY A 84 20.43 -4.71 16.35
CA GLY A 84 19.02 -4.49 16.71
C GLY A 84 18.40 -3.15 16.27
N GLU A 85 19.21 -2.12 15.99
CA GLU A 85 18.70 -0.85 15.45
C GLU A 85 18.65 -0.87 13.91
N ILE A 86 19.50 -1.65 13.25
CA ILE A 86 19.56 -1.77 11.78
C ILE A 86 18.36 -2.57 11.22
N GLU A 87 17.91 -3.63 11.92
CA GLU A 87 16.79 -4.46 11.44
C GLU A 87 15.44 -3.70 11.42
N GLY A 88 15.10 -2.95 12.47
CA GLY A 88 13.81 -2.25 12.54
C GLY A 88 13.65 -1.10 11.51
N HIS A 89 14.75 -0.51 11.06
CA HIS A 89 14.72 0.42 9.93
C HIS A 89 14.51 -0.30 8.60
N THR A 90 14.93 -1.56 8.48
CA THR A 90 14.82 -2.34 7.25
C THR A 90 13.36 -2.62 6.88
N PHE A 91 12.57 -3.21 7.77
CA PHE A 91 11.20 -3.61 7.43
C PHE A 91 10.30 -2.40 7.05
N ARG A 92 10.40 -1.29 7.82
CA ARG A 92 9.69 -0.04 7.51
C ARG A 92 10.09 0.58 6.18
N ASN A 93 11.38 0.50 5.82
CA ASN A 93 11.86 0.99 4.53
C ASN A 93 11.36 0.13 3.35
N ILE A 94 11.26 -1.20 3.53
CA ILE A 94 10.66 -2.09 2.50
C ILE A 94 9.17 -1.78 2.34
N LEU A 95 8.42 -1.60 3.44
CA LEU A 95 7.01 -1.22 3.41
C LEU A 95 6.77 0.14 2.75
N TYR A 96 7.56 1.15 3.11
CA TYR A 96 7.52 2.46 2.48
C TYR A 96 7.80 2.35 0.97
N GLY A 97 8.90 1.68 0.57
CA GLY A 97 9.25 1.48 -0.84
C GLY A 97 8.22 0.66 -1.62
N PHE A 98 7.50 -0.26 -0.97
CA PHE A 98 6.37 -0.97 -1.59
C PHE A 98 5.19 -0.04 -1.85
N VAL A 99 4.79 0.80 -0.88
CA VAL A 99 3.73 1.79 -1.06
C VAL A 99 4.08 2.80 -2.17
N GLU A 100 5.32 3.29 -2.23
CA GLU A 100 5.75 4.18 -3.31
C GLU A 100 5.72 3.50 -4.69
N ARG A 101 6.09 2.21 -4.78
CA ARG A 101 5.94 1.43 -6.03
C ARG A 101 4.47 1.28 -6.45
N LEU A 102 3.53 1.12 -5.52
CA LEU A 102 2.10 1.12 -5.84
C LEU A 102 1.63 2.49 -6.36
N LYS A 103 2.07 3.58 -5.74
CA LYS A 103 1.76 4.95 -6.19
C LYS A 103 2.29 5.24 -7.60
N ALA A 104 3.40 4.64 -8.02
CA ALA A 104 4.04 4.92 -9.30
C ALA A 104 3.16 4.61 -10.53
N PHE A 105 2.14 3.75 -10.41
CA PHE A 105 1.16 3.47 -11.46
C PHE A 105 0.08 4.55 -11.59
N VAL A 106 0.11 5.60 -10.76
CA VAL A 106 -0.92 6.64 -10.70
C VAL A 106 -0.30 7.99 -10.99
N SER A 107 -0.73 8.59 -12.09
CA SER A 107 -0.24 9.89 -12.57
C SER A 107 -0.90 11.06 -11.82
N GLU A 108 -0.74 12.27 -12.35
CA GLU A 108 -1.55 13.42 -11.92
C GLU A 108 -3.03 13.29 -12.29
N THR A 109 -3.35 12.53 -13.34
CA THR A 109 -4.67 12.53 -14.02
C THR A 109 -5.39 11.19 -14.01
N ASP A 110 -4.69 10.07 -13.92
CA ASP A 110 -5.22 8.72 -14.16
C ASP A 110 -4.39 7.61 -13.51
N PHE A 111 -5.00 6.45 -13.29
CA PHE A 111 -4.35 5.21 -12.88
C PHE A 111 -4.10 4.32 -14.12
N ASP A 112 -2.83 4.01 -14.42
CA ASP A 112 -2.48 3.00 -15.42
C ASP A 112 -2.71 1.59 -14.88
N TYR A 113 -3.99 1.21 -14.86
CA TYR A 113 -4.43 -0.10 -14.45
C TYR A 113 -3.88 -1.21 -15.35
N ARG A 114 -3.41 -0.91 -16.57
CA ARG A 114 -2.93 -1.91 -17.55
C ARG A 114 -1.48 -2.29 -17.27
N ASP A 115 -0.64 -1.29 -17.00
CA ASP A 115 0.73 -1.55 -16.54
C ASP A 115 0.71 -2.21 -15.15
N PHE A 116 -0.12 -1.71 -14.23
CA PHE A 116 -0.32 -2.32 -12.91
C PHE A 116 -0.79 -3.77 -13.00
N GLU A 117 -1.73 -4.10 -13.90
CA GLU A 117 -2.23 -5.46 -14.10
C GLU A 117 -1.09 -6.47 -14.35
N SER A 118 -0.06 -6.07 -15.11
CA SER A 118 1.08 -6.93 -15.40
C SER A 118 1.99 -7.23 -14.19
N HIS A 119 1.87 -6.44 -13.12
CA HIS A 119 2.68 -6.54 -11.90
C HIS A 119 1.93 -7.17 -10.70
N ILE A 120 0.64 -7.49 -10.82
CA ILE A 120 -0.21 -7.97 -9.71
C ILE A 120 0.36 -9.22 -9.03
N GLU A 121 0.81 -10.21 -9.80
CA GLU A 121 1.33 -11.46 -9.25
C GLU A 121 2.63 -11.23 -8.45
N HIS A 122 3.54 -10.39 -8.99
CA HIS A 122 4.76 -10.01 -8.29
C HIS A 122 4.46 -9.28 -6.97
N PHE A 123 3.53 -8.31 -6.96
CA PHE A 123 3.17 -7.61 -5.73
C PHE A 123 2.46 -8.51 -4.71
N ARG A 124 1.75 -9.55 -5.16
CA ARG A 124 1.19 -10.58 -4.25
C ARG A 124 2.30 -11.38 -3.56
N GLU A 125 3.36 -11.76 -4.28
CA GLU A 125 4.54 -12.37 -3.66
C GLU A 125 5.20 -11.42 -2.65
N VAL A 126 5.34 -10.13 -2.98
CA VAL A 126 5.94 -9.14 -2.07
C VAL A 126 5.11 -8.97 -0.79
N ILE A 127 3.78 -8.93 -0.87
CA ILE A 127 2.91 -8.92 0.31
C ILE A 127 3.07 -10.22 1.11
N SER A 128 3.16 -11.38 0.47
CA SER A 128 3.36 -12.66 1.17
C SER A 128 4.70 -12.71 1.93
N ASP A 129 5.78 -12.18 1.36
CA ASP A 129 7.08 -12.09 2.02
C ASP A 129 7.05 -11.07 3.17
N LEU A 130 6.37 -9.92 2.99
CA LEU A 130 6.17 -8.92 4.04
C LEU A 130 5.34 -9.46 5.22
N ASP A 131 4.34 -10.27 4.93
CA ASP A 131 3.51 -10.93 5.94
C ASP A 131 4.33 -11.92 6.77
N PHE A 132 5.14 -12.75 6.11
CA PHE A 132 6.05 -13.67 6.78
C PHE A 132 7.11 -12.93 7.64
N LEU A 133 7.71 -11.86 7.11
CA LEU A 133 8.65 -11.03 7.87
C LEU A 133 7.99 -10.47 9.14
N ALA A 134 6.78 -9.93 9.01
CA ALA A 134 6.02 -9.38 10.13
C ALA A 134 5.65 -10.39 11.23
N GLU A 135 5.44 -11.67 10.88
CA GLU A 135 5.23 -12.75 11.86
C GLU A 135 6.52 -13.13 12.62
N THR A 136 7.69 -12.82 12.06
CA THR A 136 9.00 -13.15 12.65
C THR A 136 9.70 -11.98 13.34
N GLU A 137 9.27 -10.73 13.09
CA GLU A 137 9.91 -9.53 13.62
C GLU A 137 9.53 -9.26 15.09
N ILE A 138 10.53 -9.02 15.93
CA ILE A 138 10.37 -8.81 17.39
C ILE A 138 9.62 -7.49 17.71
N ASN A 139 9.54 -6.55 16.76
CA ASN A 139 9.01 -5.19 16.97
C ASN A 139 7.83 -4.83 16.04
N TYR A 140 6.91 -5.78 15.82
CA TYR A 140 5.76 -5.67 14.93
C TYR A 140 4.85 -4.45 15.19
N GLU A 141 4.67 -4.02 16.45
CA GLU A 141 3.69 -2.97 16.82
C GLU A 141 3.87 -1.65 16.06
N GLY A 142 5.12 -1.26 15.77
CA GLY A 142 5.42 -0.02 15.05
C GLY A 142 5.23 -0.08 13.53
N SER A 143 5.06 -1.28 12.96
CA SER A 143 5.00 -1.52 11.51
C SER A 143 3.66 -2.14 11.07
N ALA A 144 2.86 -2.66 12.01
CA ALA A 144 1.56 -3.28 11.77
C ALA A 144 0.57 -2.38 11.00
N SER A 145 0.52 -1.09 11.32
CA SER A 145 -0.34 -0.11 10.63
C SER A 145 0.11 0.14 9.18
N GLN A 146 1.42 0.19 8.93
CA GLN A 146 1.97 0.33 7.58
C GLN A 146 1.67 -0.91 6.72
N LEU A 147 1.85 -2.12 7.27
CA LEU A 147 1.54 -3.35 6.56
C LEU A 147 0.04 -3.47 6.26
N ALA A 148 -0.83 -3.11 7.22
CA ALA A 148 -2.27 -3.07 6.99
C ALA A 148 -2.66 -2.08 5.89
N PHE A 149 -2.04 -0.89 5.85
CA PHE A 149 -2.25 0.09 4.79
C PHE A 149 -1.73 -0.39 3.43
N ALA A 150 -0.53 -0.99 3.37
CA ALA A 150 0.05 -1.56 2.17
C ALA A 150 -0.82 -2.67 1.56
N ARG A 151 -1.28 -3.63 2.38
CA ARG A 151 -2.26 -4.67 1.99
C ARG A 151 -3.55 -4.05 1.44
N HIS A 152 -4.11 -3.04 2.14
CA HIS A 152 -5.32 -2.35 1.72
C HIS A 152 -5.14 -1.63 0.36
N MET A 153 -4.04 -0.88 0.19
CA MET A 153 -3.76 -0.16 -1.05
C MET A 153 -3.61 -1.11 -2.24
N PHE A 154 -2.82 -2.18 -2.09
CA PHE A 154 -2.64 -3.20 -3.11
C PHE A 154 -3.98 -3.84 -3.51
N GLN A 155 -4.76 -4.33 -2.53
CA GLN A 155 -6.06 -4.96 -2.82
C GLN A 155 -7.04 -3.98 -3.47
N PHE A 156 -7.06 -2.71 -3.05
CA PHE A 156 -7.91 -1.69 -3.64
C PHE A 156 -7.57 -1.43 -5.11
N MET A 157 -6.28 -1.40 -5.46
CA MET A 157 -5.82 -1.25 -6.84
C MET A 157 -6.15 -2.48 -7.71
N VAL A 158 -6.01 -3.70 -7.18
CA VAL A 158 -6.45 -4.96 -7.84
C VAL A 158 -7.96 -4.94 -8.11
N ASP A 159 -8.76 -4.64 -7.10
CA ASP A 159 -10.23 -4.52 -7.20
C ASP A 159 -10.65 -3.44 -8.22
N SER A 160 -9.93 -2.32 -8.25
CA SER A 160 -10.19 -1.21 -9.17
C SER A 160 -9.82 -1.59 -10.59
N THR A 161 -8.68 -2.25 -10.81
CA THR A 161 -8.22 -2.77 -12.10
C THR A 161 -9.30 -3.64 -12.78
N GLU A 162 -9.86 -4.61 -12.07
CA GLU A 162 -10.94 -5.47 -12.59
C GLU A 162 -12.23 -4.69 -12.95
N ARG A 163 -12.54 -3.63 -12.21
CA ARG A 163 -13.71 -2.77 -12.50
C ARG A 163 -13.43 -1.85 -13.69
N LEU A 164 -12.25 -1.23 -13.76
CA LEU A 164 -11.84 -0.34 -14.85
C LEU A 164 -11.78 -1.12 -16.18
N LYS A 165 -11.21 -2.33 -16.20
CA LYS A 165 -11.26 -3.27 -17.35
C LYS A 165 -12.67 -3.50 -17.86
N ARG A 166 -13.65 -3.68 -16.96
CA ARG A 166 -15.06 -3.92 -17.29
C ARG A 166 -15.75 -2.69 -17.88
N TYR A 167 -15.46 -1.49 -17.37
CA TYR A 167 -16.15 -0.27 -17.78
C TYR A 167 -15.50 0.46 -18.97
N ASN A 168 -14.18 0.31 -19.20
CA ASN A 168 -13.45 0.90 -20.34
C ASN A 168 -13.89 0.40 -21.73
N ARG A 169 -14.78 -0.61 -21.81
CA ARG A 169 -15.29 -1.20 -23.05
C ARG A 169 -16.81 -1.36 -23.04
N SER A 170 -17.51 -0.57 -22.23
CA SER A 170 -18.93 -0.74 -21.95
C SER A 170 -19.76 0.37 -22.58
N ASP A 171 -20.54 0.04 -23.62
CA ASP A 171 -21.50 0.97 -24.27
C ASP A 171 -22.71 1.37 -23.38
N ILE A 172 -22.73 0.94 -22.11
CA ILE A 172 -23.78 1.27 -21.15
C ILE A 172 -23.68 2.76 -20.77
N PRO A 173 -24.77 3.55 -20.91
CA PRO A 173 -24.78 4.96 -20.50
C PRO A 173 -24.36 5.15 -19.04
N GLY A 174 -23.35 6.02 -18.83
CA GLY A 174 -22.78 6.30 -17.51
C GLY A 174 -21.59 5.41 -17.11
N ALA A 175 -21.15 4.49 -17.97
CA ALA A 175 -19.94 3.69 -17.74
C ALA A 175 -18.69 4.56 -17.54
N ASP A 176 -18.48 5.58 -18.37
CA ASP A 176 -17.31 6.48 -18.30
C ASP A 176 -17.26 7.27 -16.98
N LEU A 177 -18.42 7.78 -16.52
CA LEU A 177 -18.48 8.47 -15.23
C LEU A 177 -18.22 7.52 -14.05
N LEU A 178 -18.63 6.26 -14.15
CA LEU A 178 -18.28 5.25 -13.15
C LEU A 178 -16.80 4.86 -13.21
N TYR A 179 -16.22 4.74 -14.40
CA TYR A 179 -14.78 4.56 -14.61
C TYR A 179 -14.01 5.69 -13.90
N ASN A 180 -14.34 6.95 -14.22
CA ASN A 180 -13.74 8.14 -13.63
C ASN A 180 -13.89 8.17 -12.10
N MET A 181 -15.04 7.74 -11.56
CA MET A 181 -15.27 7.69 -10.12
C MET A 181 -14.43 6.61 -9.42
N ILE A 182 -14.17 5.46 -10.07
CA ILE A 182 -13.29 4.42 -9.54
C ILE A 182 -11.84 4.90 -9.58
N ASP A 183 -11.42 5.45 -10.72
CA ASP A 183 -10.08 6.02 -10.93
C ASP A 183 -9.75 7.10 -9.89
N LEU A 184 -10.69 8.04 -9.66
CA LEU A 184 -10.55 9.07 -8.62
C LEU A 184 -10.38 8.49 -7.21
N ASN A 185 -11.01 7.36 -6.87
CA ASN A 185 -10.76 6.73 -5.57
C ASN A 185 -9.32 6.21 -5.46
N VAL A 186 -8.75 5.68 -6.55
CA VAL A 186 -7.32 5.30 -6.60
C VAL A 186 -6.43 6.53 -6.49
N GLN A 187 -6.74 7.62 -7.21
CA GLN A 187 -5.99 8.88 -7.10
C GLN A 187 -6.01 9.48 -5.68
N VAL A 188 -7.15 9.46 -4.99
CA VAL A 188 -7.25 9.94 -3.60
C VAL A 188 -6.44 9.05 -2.65
N LEU A 189 -6.44 7.74 -2.88
CA LEU A 189 -5.69 6.77 -2.10
C LEU A 189 -4.17 6.96 -2.21
N THR A 190 -3.65 7.39 -3.37
CA THR A 190 -2.20 7.68 -3.54
C THR A 190 -1.73 8.98 -2.91
N LEU A 191 -2.64 9.87 -2.48
CA LEU A 191 -2.27 11.05 -1.67
C LEU A 191 -1.91 10.68 -0.23
N GLN A 192 -2.09 9.41 0.15
CA GLN A 192 -1.79 8.92 1.49
C GLN A 192 -0.36 8.40 1.56
N ASN A 193 0.32 8.68 2.68
CA ASN A 193 1.62 8.13 3.03
C ASN A 193 1.47 6.65 3.46
N SER A 194 2.59 5.98 3.73
CA SER A 194 2.63 4.56 4.15
C SER A 194 1.83 4.20 5.42
N TYR A 195 1.33 5.17 6.19
CA TYR A 195 0.47 4.96 7.38
C TYR A 195 -1.03 5.22 7.10
N GLY A 196 -1.39 5.72 5.92
CA GLY A 196 -2.77 6.09 5.59
C GLY A 196 -3.17 7.53 5.94
N ASP A 197 -2.24 8.38 6.34
CA ASP A 197 -2.44 9.82 6.52
C ASP A 197 -2.00 10.62 5.28
N LEU A 198 -2.40 11.88 5.15
CA LEU A 198 -2.00 12.75 4.04
C LEU A 198 -0.47 12.87 3.97
N ASP A 199 0.11 12.71 2.77
CA ASP A 199 1.55 12.73 2.56
C ASP A 199 2.12 14.14 2.38
N ILE A 200 2.00 14.97 3.42
CA ILE A 200 2.37 16.40 3.53
C ILE A 200 3.75 16.87 3.00
N ARG A 201 4.55 15.98 2.41
CA ARG A 201 5.85 16.29 1.79
C ARG A 201 5.77 17.20 0.56
N THR A 202 4.59 17.37 -0.02
CA THR A 202 4.37 18.23 -1.19
C THR A 202 3.16 19.16 -1.02
N ASP A 203 3.39 20.47 -1.07
CA ASP A 203 2.35 21.51 -0.90
C ASP A 203 1.20 21.38 -1.93
N MET A 204 1.51 20.84 -3.11
CA MET A 204 0.57 20.58 -4.22
C MET A 204 -0.59 19.64 -3.85
N GLN A 205 -0.52 18.89 -2.75
CA GLN A 205 -1.58 17.96 -2.35
C GLN A 205 -2.88 18.64 -1.92
N THR A 206 -2.80 19.82 -1.31
CA THR A 206 -4.00 20.58 -0.94
C THR A 206 -4.78 20.97 -2.20
N GLU A 207 -4.07 21.44 -3.23
CA GLU A 207 -4.65 21.78 -4.52
C GLU A 207 -5.22 20.54 -5.24
N LYS A 208 -4.47 19.42 -5.25
CA LYS A 208 -4.95 18.14 -5.81
C LYS A 208 -6.19 17.62 -5.08
N LEU A 209 -6.28 17.71 -3.75
CA LEU A 209 -7.49 17.36 -2.98
C LEU A 209 -8.70 18.23 -3.39
N HIS A 210 -8.53 19.55 -3.50
CA HIS A 210 -9.61 20.44 -3.93
C HIS A 210 -10.06 20.17 -5.37
N LEU A 211 -9.13 19.86 -6.28
CA LEU A 211 -9.42 19.46 -7.65
C LEU A 211 -10.25 18.16 -7.69
N LEU A 212 -9.81 17.11 -6.99
CA LEU A 212 -10.53 15.84 -6.90
C LEU A 212 -11.91 16.02 -6.27
N TYR A 213 -12.04 16.86 -5.23
CA TYR A 213 -13.32 17.16 -4.60
C TYR A 213 -14.29 17.84 -5.58
N ARG A 214 -13.80 18.77 -6.41
CA ARG A 214 -14.60 19.42 -7.46
C ARG A 214 -15.05 18.41 -8.53
N ASN A 215 -14.16 17.55 -9.00
CA ASN A 215 -14.44 16.53 -10.01
C ASN A 215 -15.52 15.54 -9.51
N LEU A 216 -15.40 15.10 -8.25
CA LEU A 216 -16.40 14.28 -7.57
C LEU A 216 -17.82 14.86 -7.63
N TYR A 217 -18.02 16.16 -7.34
CA TYR A 217 -19.36 16.76 -7.44
C TYR A 217 -19.81 16.95 -8.89
N ALA A 218 -18.91 17.37 -9.80
CA ALA A 218 -19.24 17.53 -11.21
C ALA A 218 -19.80 16.23 -11.81
N TRP A 219 -19.08 15.12 -11.66
CA TRP A 219 -19.51 13.81 -12.17
C TRP A 219 -20.77 13.30 -11.46
N ARG A 220 -20.99 13.62 -10.18
CA ARG A 220 -22.24 13.26 -9.48
C ARG A 220 -23.46 13.99 -10.06
N GLU A 221 -23.33 15.26 -10.42
CA GLU A 221 -24.42 15.99 -11.07
C GLU A 221 -24.61 15.59 -12.55
N GLU A 222 -23.55 15.19 -13.25
CA GLU A 222 -23.64 14.64 -14.60
C GLU A 222 -24.32 13.27 -14.62
N PHE A 223 -23.91 12.34 -13.75
CA PHE A 223 -24.46 10.98 -13.69
C PHE A 223 -25.97 10.98 -13.40
N ARG A 224 -26.46 11.91 -12.58
CA ARG A 224 -27.91 12.10 -12.31
C ARG A 224 -28.72 12.49 -13.55
N LYS A 225 -28.11 13.10 -14.55
CA LYS A 225 -28.78 13.54 -15.79
C LYS A 225 -28.92 12.40 -16.81
N ILE A 226 -28.20 11.29 -16.63
CA ILE A 226 -28.21 10.17 -17.58
C ILE A 226 -29.48 9.33 -17.37
N PRO A 227 -30.38 9.25 -18.37
CA PRO A 227 -31.58 8.43 -18.27
C PRO A 227 -31.23 6.94 -18.41
N LYS A 228 -32.04 6.07 -17.78
CA LYS A 228 -32.02 4.61 -17.95
C LYS A 228 -30.72 3.86 -17.55
N VAL A 229 -29.83 4.47 -16.75
CA VAL A 229 -28.67 3.77 -16.17
C VAL A 229 -29.11 2.51 -15.39
N PRO A 230 -28.47 1.33 -15.56
CA PRO A 230 -28.83 0.12 -14.81
C PRO A 230 -28.71 0.29 -13.29
N ARG A 231 -29.67 -0.23 -12.51
CA ARG A 231 -29.72 -0.06 -11.03
C ARG A 231 -28.42 -0.46 -10.32
N GLY A 232 -27.77 -1.54 -10.75
CA GLY A 232 -26.49 -1.97 -10.19
C GLY A 232 -25.35 -0.97 -10.42
N MET A 233 -25.30 -0.35 -11.60
CA MET A 233 -24.33 0.71 -11.92
C MET A 233 -24.63 1.98 -11.10
N GLN A 234 -25.91 2.35 -10.91
CA GLN A 234 -26.28 3.46 -10.03
C GLN A 234 -25.83 3.23 -8.58
N ALA A 235 -26.10 2.04 -8.02
CA ALA A 235 -25.70 1.69 -6.66
C ALA A 235 -24.18 1.71 -6.49
N LEU A 236 -23.43 1.16 -7.46
CA LEU A 236 -21.97 1.17 -7.45
C LEU A 236 -21.41 2.59 -7.56
N PHE A 237 -21.94 3.44 -8.45
CA PHE A 237 -21.52 4.84 -8.57
C PHE A 237 -21.77 5.64 -7.27
N VAL A 238 -22.94 5.46 -6.63
CA VAL A 238 -23.25 6.09 -5.34
C VAL A 238 -22.31 5.59 -4.24
N SER A 239 -21.96 4.31 -4.22
CA SER A 239 -20.98 3.74 -3.29
C SER A 239 -19.58 4.33 -3.50
N GLN A 240 -19.05 4.30 -4.72
CA GLN A 240 -17.72 4.84 -5.04
C GLN A 240 -17.63 6.35 -4.80
N GLY A 241 -18.68 7.11 -5.15
CA GLY A 241 -18.74 8.55 -4.85
C GLY A 241 -18.88 8.87 -3.36
N SER A 242 -19.42 7.95 -2.54
CA SER A 242 -19.47 8.12 -1.09
C SER A 242 -18.11 7.83 -0.44
N LEU A 243 -17.40 6.81 -0.93
CA LEU A 243 -16.03 6.47 -0.50
C LEU A 243 -15.03 7.58 -0.83
N ALA A 244 -15.08 8.10 -2.06
CA ALA A 244 -14.25 9.23 -2.48
C ALA A 244 -14.52 10.44 -1.59
N LYS A 245 -15.80 10.75 -1.35
CA LYS A 245 -16.19 11.89 -0.51
C LYS A 245 -15.62 11.79 0.89
N SER A 246 -15.87 10.68 1.60
CA SER A 246 -15.43 10.53 3.00
C SER A 246 -13.91 10.50 3.13
N THR A 247 -13.21 9.92 2.14
CA THR A 247 -11.74 9.91 2.12
C THR A 247 -11.18 11.31 1.92
N ILE A 248 -11.70 12.09 0.96
CA ILE A 248 -11.25 13.48 0.73
C ILE A 248 -11.57 14.37 1.95
N GLU A 249 -12.78 14.28 2.52
CA GLU A 249 -13.15 15.07 3.71
C GLU A 249 -12.25 14.74 4.92
N ARG A 250 -11.89 13.46 5.12
CA ARG A 250 -10.93 13.05 6.14
C ARG A 250 -9.54 13.64 5.91
N LEU A 251 -9.04 13.61 4.67
CA LEU A 251 -7.71 14.15 4.34
C LEU A 251 -7.66 15.68 4.47
N LEU A 252 -8.71 16.39 4.04
CA LEU A 252 -8.84 17.84 4.24
C LEU A 252 -8.85 18.22 5.73
N ALA A 253 -9.50 17.42 6.58
CA ALA A 253 -9.48 17.66 8.03
C ALA A 253 -8.07 17.59 8.62
N GLN A 254 -7.16 16.76 8.09
CA GLN A 254 -5.77 16.68 8.54
C GLN A 254 -4.93 17.93 8.21
N ILE A 255 -5.38 18.73 7.25
CA ILE A 255 -4.79 20.05 6.93
C ILE A 255 -5.33 21.10 7.91
N SER A 256 -6.64 21.09 8.20
CA SER A 256 -7.29 22.12 9.03
C SER A 256 -6.91 22.13 10.53
N PHE A 257 -6.24 21.09 11.03
CA PHE A 257 -5.79 20.98 12.43
C PHE A 257 -4.29 21.28 12.62
N ARG A 258 -3.63 21.90 11.64
CA ARG A 258 -2.21 22.29 11.68
C ARG A 258 -2.05 23.79 11.77
#